data_AF-A0AAU9X428-F1
#
_entry.id   AF-A0AAU9X428-F1
#
_cell.length_a   1.000
_cell.length_b   1.000
_cell.length_c   1.000
_cell.angle_alpha   90.00
_cell.angle_beta   90.00
_cell.angle_gamma   90.00
#
_symmetry.space_group_name_H-M   'P 1'
#
loop_
_entity.id
_entity.type
_entity.pdbx_description
1 polymer ?
#
loop_
_entity_poly.entity_id
_entity_poly.type
_entity_poly.pdbx_seq_one_letter_code
_entity_poly.pdbx_strand_id
1 'polypeptide(L)'
;MTSHPARKRRKLVLHLDVNNTVFIGDSITKQLTPESALNEYLVDVVWGKLDTTGLWKSADNSLHDKPPDQEAISYYRFAQSNYNGKPRKHFKTHIRNFTEEEIGKPFRSFYSQMLTALEFPGDLKCSNGELPSFKDNSGNSYHCIVPSFYKLLDHLFKSGREFAIIFRTFGGDGQIVLKAARNFIDEMILKNPQHHQTSVSSGKLVDSSSFGFKFTTGTVTQSNDCISLEFPGEVTLSNSWDIYTYFSHATGIQLVVDDYSWWKAQDFCSTAAKPLLIDPYDESVHHIMFDDNFRPWEPEDSIVNVLAVKDEQFCTVDPAIFDNMCVVKADLYQSICNENYFVDKIELCERNYQKFVLESENKEVS
;
A
#
# COMPACT_ATOMS: atom_id res chain seq x y z
N MET A 1 -32.49 -28.25 -7.06
CA MET A 1 -31.36 -27.47 -6.52
C MET A 1 -30.27 -27.51 -7.57
N THR A 2 -30.20 -26.51 -8.43
CA THR A 2 -29.15 -26.37 -9.44
C THR A 2 -27.87 -25.91 -8.73
N SER A 3 -26.94 -26.84 -8.54
CA SER A 3 -25.60 -26.52 -8.07
C SER A 3 -24.94 -25.60 -9.10
N HIS A 4 -24.79 -24.32 -8.76
CA HIS A 4 -23.99 -23.42 -9.57
C HIS A 4 -22.54 -23.95 -9.51
N PRO A 5 -21.85 -24.11 -10.64
CA PRO A 5 -20.44 -24.49 -10.62
C PRO A 5 -19.68 -23.46 -9.77
N ALA A 6 -18.77 -23.94 -8.91
CA ALA A 6 -17.93 -23.07 -8.10
C ALA A 6 -17.17 -22.12 -9.05
N ARG A 7 -17.50 -20.81 -9.02
CA ARG A 7 -16.88 -19.79 -9.88
C ARG A 7 -15.37 -19.83 -9.58
N LYS A 8 -14.54 -19.97 -10.62
CA LYS A 8 -13.08 -19.97 -10.48
C LYS A 8 -12.67 -18.68 -9.77
N ARG A 9 -11.82 -18.76 -8.74
CA ARG A 9 -11.32 -17.56 -8.04
C ARG A 9 -10.50 -16.73 -9.04
N ARG A 10 -10.83 -15.45 -9.18
CA ARG A 10 -10.11 -14.46 -10.03
C ARG A 10 -8.61 -14.50 -9.72
N LYS A 11 -7.74 -14.23 -10.69
CA LYS A 11 -6.34 -13.88 -10.44
C LYS A 11 -6.28 -12.64 -9.56
N LEU A 12 -5.29 -12.55 -8.67
CA LEU A 12 -5.12 -11.38 -7.80
C LEU A 12 -4.00 -10.48 -8.31
N VAL A 13 -4.26 -9.19 -8.53
CA VAL A 13 -3.21 -8.22 -8.83
C VAL A 13 -3.21 -7.15 -7.74
N LEU A 14 -2.19 -7.17 -6.90
CA LEU A 14 -2.06 -6.24 -5.78
C LEU A 14 -1.20 -5.05 -6.20
N HIS A 15 -1.77 -3.85 -6.15
CA HIS A 15 -1.02 -2.61 -6.26
C HIS A 15 -0.71 -2.13 -4.84
N LEU A 16 0.55 -2.18 -4.42
CA LEU A 16 0.92 -1.78 -3.06
C LEU A 16 1.70 -0.47 -3.14
N ASP A 17 1.17 0.60 -2.57
CA ASP A 17 2.01 1.74 -2.29
C ASP A 17 3.20 1.34 -1.40
N VAL A 18 4.29 2.07 -1.52
CA VAL A 18 5.52 1.78 -0.79
C VAL A 18 5.49 2.40 0.60
N ASN A 19 5.49 3.73 0.68
CA ASN A 19 5.74 4.46 1.93
C ASN A 19 4.51 4.42 2.83
N ASN A 20 4.69 4.18 4.13
CA ASN A 20 3.64 4.00 5.14
C ASN A 20 2.56 2.94 4.81
N THR A 21 2.77 2.13 3.78
CA THR A 21 1.91 1.00 3.41
C THR A 21 2.65 -0.31 3.68
N VAL A 22 3.78 -0.54 3.00
CA VAL A 22 4.66 -1.71 3.23
C VAL A 22 6.02 -1.33 3.83
N PHE A 23 6.46 -0.09 3.63
CA PHE A 23 7.74 0.44 4.08
C PHE A 23 7.51 1.62 5.04
N ILE A 24 8.21 1.63 6.16
CA ILE A 24 8.06 2.63 7.22
C ILE A 24 9.04 3.78 6.96
N GLY A 25 8.49 4.97 6.78
CA GLY A 25 9.26 6.19 6.55
C GLY A 25 9.54 6.49 5.07
N ASP A 26 10.51 7.38 4.81
CA ASP A 26 10.89 7.90 3.49
C ASP A 26 12.41 8.08 3.42
N SER A 27 13.09 7.35 2.52
CA SER A 27 14.57 7.44 2.39
C SER A 27 15.06 8.78 1.85
N ILE A 28 14.20 9.58 1.21
CA ILE A 28 14.54 10.93 0.76
C ILE A 28 14.91 11.81 1.96
N THR A 29 14.31 11.56 3.13
CA THR A 29 14.62 12.31 4.36
C THR A 29 15.88 11.84 5.09
N LYS A 30 16.56 10.79 4.59
CA LYS A 30 17.90 10.29 4.91
C LYS A 30 18.25 9.96 6.38
N GLN A 31 17.41 10.30 7.35
CA GLN A 31 17.62 10.05 8.78
C GLN A 31 16.26 9.94 9.49
N LEU A 32 15.56 8.82 9.29
CA LEU A 32 14.38 8.48 10.09
C LEU A 32 14.78 7.40 11.09
N THR A 33 14.72 7.78 12.36
CA THR A 33 14.66 6.81 13.46
C THR A 33 13.23 6.24 13.54
N PRO A 34 13.02 5.06 14.18
CA PRO A 34 11.67 4.55 14.42
C PRO A 34 10.77 5.61 15.07
N GLU A 35 11.29 6.32 16.08
CA GLU A 35 10.59 7.39 16.79
C GLU A 35 10.02 8.41 15.82
N SER A 36 10.85 8.91 14.89
CA SER A 36 10.45 9.95 13.96
C SER A 36 9.39 9.45 12.96
N ALA A 37 9.56 8.26 12.41
CA ALA A 37 8.63 7.71 11.42
C ALA A 37 7.26 7.38 12.03
N LEU A 38 7.27 6.72 13.19
CA LEU A 38 6.05 6.28 13.85
C LEU A 38 5.25 7.46 14.42
N ASN A 39 5.92 8.46 15.00
CA ASN A 39 5.23 9.67 15.45
C ASN A 39 4.66 10.50 14.30
N GLU A 40 5.37 10.60 13.17
CA GLU A 40 4.82 11.27 11.98
C GLU A 40 3.53 10.59 11.50
N TYR A 41 3.48 9.25 11.48
CA TYR A 41 2.24 8.54 11.19
C TYR A 41 1.14 8.79 12.24
N LEU A 42 1.46 8.71 13.53
CA LEU A 42 0.47 8.85 14.60
C LEU A 42 -0.26 10.18 14.53
N VAL A 43 0.43 11.29 14.26
CA VAL A 43 -0.22 12.60 14.20
C VAL A 43 -1.23 12.72 13.04
N ASP A 44 -1.11 11.87 12.01
CA ASP A 44 -2.05 11.85 10.87
C ASP A 44 -3.33 11.05 11.17
N VAL A 45 -3.26 10.04 12.05
CA VAL A 45 -4.38 9.16 12.41
C VAL A 45 -4.95 9.42 13.81
N VAL A 46 -4.42 10.41 14.51
CA VAL A 46 -4.97 10.89 15.78
C VAL A 46 -5.88 12.09 15.51
N TRP A 47 -7.15 11.93 15.89
CA TRP A 47 -8.21 12.89 15.61
C TRP A 47 -8.75 13.54 16.89
N GLY A 48 -9.24 14.77 16.73
CA GLY A 48 -9.76 15.57 17.82
C GLY A 48 -10.50 16.80 17.35
N LYS A 49 -10.91 17.64 18.29
CA LYS A 49 -11.64 18.89 18.04
C LYS A 49 -10.98 20.05 18.75
N LEU A 50 -11.20 21.26 18.24
CA LEU A 50 -10.82 22.48 18.94
C LEU A 50 -11.84 22.76 20.04
N ASP A 51 -11.35 23.06 21.24
CA ASP A 51 -12.20 23.56 22.31
C ASP A 51 -12.48 25.06 22.15
N THR A 52 -13.26 25.62 23.07
CA THR A 52 -13.64 27.05 23.07
C THR A 52 -12.45 28.01 23.16
N THR A 53 -11.28 27.52 23.54
CA THR A 53 -10.03 28.31 23.64
C THR A 53 -9.15 28.16 22.39
N GLY A 54 -9.57 27.34 21.41
CA GLY A 54 -8.79 27.02 20.22
C GLY A 54 -7.73 25.95 20.45
N LEU A 55 -7.74 25.26 21.60
CA LEU A 55 -6.82 24.17 21.87
C LEU A 55 -7.39 22.85 21.33
N TRP A 56 -6.54 22.05 20.70
CA TRP A 56 -6.91 20.72 20.23
C TRP A 56 -7.04 19.75 21.41
N LYS A 57 -8.13 18.99 21.41
CA LYS A 57 -8.38 17.88 22.34
C LYS A 57 -8.74 16.63 21.55
N SER A 58 -8.14 15.52 21.93
CA SER A 58 -8.43 14.23 21.31
C SER A 58 -9.91 13.87 21.44
N ALA A 59 -10.46 13.22 20.41
CA ALA A 59 -11.82 12.71 20.42
C ALA A 59 -12.01 11.61 21.49
N ASP A 60 -11.12 10.62 21.51
CA ASP A 60 -11.25 9.42 22.36
C ASP A 60 -9.91 8.75 22.72
N ASN A 61 -8.78 9.42 22.52
CA ASN A 61 -7.43 8.87 22.68
C ASN A 61 -7.19 7.56 21.91
N SER A 62 -7.88 7.36 20.79
CA SER A 62 -7.71 6.22 19.88
C SER A 62 -7.21 6.65 18.51
N LEU A 63 -6.79 5.68 17.69
CA LEU A 63 -6.39 5.89 16.31
C LEU A 63 -7.58 5.67 15.39
N HIS A 64 -7.74 6.55 14.39
CA HIS A 64 -8.75 6.40 13.35
C HIS A 64 -8.11 6.65 11.98
N ASP A 65 -8.36 5.75 11.03
CA ASP A 65 -7.86 5.85 9.66
C ASP A 65 -8.56 6.96 8.86
N LYS A 66 -9.71 7.43 9.35
CA LYS A 66 -10.50 8.53 8.80
C LYS A 66 -11.06 9.44 9.89
N PRO A 67 -11.51 10.66 9.56
CA PRO A 67 -12.16 11.53 10.54
C PRO A 67 -13.36 10.81 11.18
N PRO A 68 -13.48 10.78 12.52
CA PRO A 68 -14.62 10.17 13.21
C PRO A 68 -15.93 10.94 12.96
N ASP A 69 -15.84 12.24 12.67
CA ASP A 69 -16.94 13.09 12.25
C ASP A 69 -16.45 14.28 11.40
N GLN A 70 -17.39 15.08 10.87
CA GLN A 70 -17.09 16.20 9.96
C GLN A 70 -16.38 17.39 10.63
N GLU A 71 -16.39 17.49 11.95
CA GLU A 71 -15.72 18.56 12.69
C GLU A 71 -14.33 18.15 13.18
N ALA A 72 -13.99 16.86 13.06
CA ALA A 72 -12.73 16.33 13.52
C ALA A 72 -11.56 16.80 12.64
N ILE A 73 -10.47 17.19 13.29
CA ILE A 73 -9.22 17.56 12.65
C ILE A 73 -8.10 16.68 13.19
N SER A 74 -7.25 16.17 12.29
CA SER A 74 -6.06 15.42 12.70
C SER A 74 -5.09 16.32 13.46
N TYR A 75 -4.33 15.75 14.39
CA TYR A 75 -3.31 16.51 15.10
C TYR A 75 -2.27 17.09 14.13
N TYR A 76 -1.95 16.40 13.04
CA TYR A 76 -1.08 16.90 11.98
C TYR A 76 -1.58 18.24 11.44
N ARG A 77 -2.85 18.32 11.01
CA ARG A 77 -3.41 19.55 10.42
C ARG A 77 -3.47 20.69 11.42
N PHE A 78 -3.85 20.41 12.67
CA PHE A 78 -3.80 21.37 13.76
C PHE A 78 -2.37 21.89 14.02
N ALA A 79 -1.39 20.98 14.11
CA ALA A 79 -0.01 21.36 14.31
C ALA A 79 0.52 22.16 13.11
N GLN A 80 0.15 21.79 11.88
CA GLN A 80 0.57 22.50 10.67
C GLN A 80 0.07 23.95 10.67
N SER A 81 -1.20 24.19 11.04
CA SER A 81 -1.74 25.56 11.11
C SER A 81 -1.02 26.41 12.16
N ASN A 82 -0.66 25.84 13.31
CA ASN A 82 0.07 26.52 14.39
C ASN A 82 1.53 26.86 14.04
N TYR A 83 2.07 26.21 13.01
CA TYR A 83 3.42 26.42 12.51
C TYR A 83 3.44 27.12 11.15
N ASN A 84 2.30 27.63 10.67
CA ASN A 84 2.24 28.40 9.43
C ASN A 84 3.15 29.65 9.53
N GLY A 85 3.91 29.92 8.47
CA GLY A 85 4.92 30.97 8.44
C GLY A 85 6.21 30.70 9.25
N LYS A 86 6.31 29.56 9.96
CA LYS A 86 7.53 29.13 10.66
C LYS A 86 8.37 28.19 9.78
N PRO A 87 9.69 28.04 10.03
CA PRO A 87 10.50 27.07 9.31
C PRO A 87 9.94 25.65 9.40
N ARG A 88 9.82 24.95 8.26
CA ARG A 88 9.29 23.57 8.17
C ARG A 88 9.99 22.58 9.11
N LYS A 89 11.28 22.81 9.40
CA LYS A 89 12.04 22.01 10.36
C LYS A 89 11.42 22.03 11.76
N HIS A 90 10.90 23.17 12.23
CA HIS A 90 10.29 23.27 13.56
C HIS A 90 9.01 22.44 13.65
N PHE A 91 8.16 22.53 12.62
CA PHE A 91 6.97 21.69 12.50
C PHE A 91 7.33 20.20 12.48
N LYS A 92 8.33 19.81 11.67
CA LYS A 92 8.79 18.41 11.61
C LYS A 92 9.36 17.92 12.94
N THR A 93 10.15 18.72 13.65
CA THR A 93 10.66 18.37 14.98
C THR A 93 9.53 18.21 16.00
N HIS A 94 8.49 19.05 15.93
CA HIS A 94 7.31 18.97 16.80
C HIS A 94 6.58 17.64 16.60
N ILE A 95 6.14 17.35 15.38
CA ILE A 95 5.36 16.13 15.13
C ILE A 95 6.15 14.83 15.35
N ARG A 96 7.47 14.84 15.15
CA ARG A 96 8.35 13.67 15.39
C ARG A 96 8.53 13.31 16.86
N ASN A 97 8.21 14.23 17.78
CA ASN A 97 8.29 14.02 19.22
C ASN A 97 6.91 13.89 19.88
N PHE A 98 5.85 13.70 19.09
CA PHE A 98 4.46 13.77 19.54
C PHE A 98 4.19 12.99 20.84
N THR A 99 4.58 11.71 20.93
CA THR A 99 4.32 10.87 22.11
C THR A 99 5.12 11.24 23.36
N GLU A 100 6.11 12.12 23.23
CA GLU A 100 6.86 12.67 24.37
C GLU A 100 6.23 13.96 24.92
N GLU A 101 5.35 14.61 24.16
CA GLU A 101 4.61 15.79 24.59
C GLU A 101 3.34 15.43 25.38
N GLU A 102 2.90 16.30 26.30
CA GLU A 102 1.73 16.05 27.15
C GLU A 102 0.48 15.65 26.35
N ILE A 103 0.28 16.26 25.18
CA ILE A 103 -0.86 16.00 24.30
C ILE A 103 -0.80 14.64 23.62
N GLY A 104 0.41 14.11 23.37
CA GLY A 104 0.63 12.82 22.72
C GLY A 104 0.88 11.67 23.68
N LYS A 105 1.14 11.93 24.98
CA LYS A 105 1.33 10.90 26.02
C LYS A 105 0.27 9.80 26.02
N PRO A 106 -1.05 10.08 25.86
CA PRO A 106 -2.07 9.03 25.82
C PRO A 106 -1.85 8.00 24.69
N PHE A 107 -1.15 8.38 23.62
CA PHE A 107 -0.91 7.54 22.45
C PHE A 107 0.41 6.78 22.50
N ARG A 108 1.21 6.95 23.56
CA ARG A 108 2.51 6.29 23.72
C ARG A 108 2.40 4.76 23.69
N SER A 109 1.29 4.20 24.15
CA SER A 109 1.04 2.75 24.10
C SER A 109 0.96 2.23 22.66
N PHE A 110 0.40 2.99 21.72
CA PHE A 110 0.34 2.60 20.30
C PHE A 110 1.74 2.62 19.69
N TYR A 111 2.50 3.68 19.96
CA TYR A 111 3.90 3.77 19.56
C TYR A 111 4.72 2.58 20.07
N SER A 112 4.62 2.25 21.36
CA SER A 112 5.35 1.13 21.95
C SER A 112 4.96 -0.21 21.33
N GLN A 113 3.67 -0.43 21.05
CA GLN A 113 3.21 -1.64 20.36
C GLN A 113 3.80 -1.77 18.95
N MET A 114 3.77 -0.68 18.17
CA MET A 114 4.37 -0.65 16.84
C MET A 114 5.87 -0.92 16.92
N LEU A 115 6.58 -0.28 17.83
CA LEU A 115 8.03 -0.46 18.00
C LEU A 115 8.38 -1.90 18.32
N THR A 116 7.69 -2.52 19.28
CA THR A 116 7.90 -3.93 19.65
C THR A 116 7.60 -4.88 18.50
N ALA A 117 6.55 -4.63 17.71
CA ALA A 117 6.23 -5.45 16.53
C ALA A 117 7.27 -5.33 15.40
N LEU A 118 8.09 -4.27 15.39
CA LEU A 118 9.15 -4.04 14.42
C LEU A 118 10.53 -4.53 14.87
N GLU A 119 10.65 -4.97 16.12
CA GLU A 119 11.86 -5.64 16.59
C GLU A 119 12.13 -6.87 15.72
N PHE A 120 13.40 -7.13 15.40
CA PHE A 120 13.78 -8.30 14.62
C PHE A 120 13.33 -9.58 15.36
N PRO A 121 12.38 -10.38 14.85
CA PRO A 121 12.25 -11.74 15.34
C PRO A 121 13.56 -12.43 14.94
N GLY A 122 14.30 -12.95 15.92
CA GLY A 122 15.67 -13.45 15.77
C GLY A 122 15.91 -14.53 14.70
N ASP A 123 14.86 -14.97 14.00
CA ASP A 123 14.80 -16.05 13.02
C ASP A 123 14.79 -15.59 11.55
N LEU A 124 14.55 -14.30 11.26
CA LEU A 124 14.60 -13.74 9.90
C LEU A 124 16.02 -13.26 9.54
N LYS A 125 16.97 -14.19 9.53
CA LYS A 125 18.26 -13.98 8.87
C LYS A 125 18.12 -14.40 7.42
N CYS A 126 18.08 -13.43 6.49
CA CYS A 126 18.31 -13.73 5.08
C CYS A 126 19.79 -14.07 4.90
N SER A 127 20.07 -15.28 4.42
CA SER A 127 21.40 -15.79 4.06
C SER A 127 22.11 -14.87 3.06
N ASN A 128 21.35 -14.14 2.25
CA ASN A 128 21.84 -13.29 1.14
C ASN A 128 21.92 -11.78 1.45
N GLY A 129 21.75 -11.34 2.70
CA GLY A 129 22.00 -9.95 3.12
C GLY A 129 21.15 -9.46 4.29
N GLU A 130 21.50 -8.30 4.84
CA GLU A 130 20.70 -7.63 5.87
C GLU A 130 19.37 -7.14 5.29
N LEU A 131 18.27 -7.44 5.99
CA LEU A 131 16.95 -6.89 5.69
C LEU A 131 16.96 -5.36 5.92
N PRO A 132 16.14 -4.59 5.19
CA PRO A 132 16.04 -3.15 5.40
C PRO A 132 15.70 -2.84 6.86
N SER A 133 16.54 -2.03 7.50
CA SER A 133 16.39 -1.63 8.89
C SER A 133 16.78 -0.17 9.13
N PHE A 134 16.17 0.42 10.15
CA PHE A 134 16.60 1.68 10.75
C PHE A 134 17.04 1.45 12.18
N LYS A 135 17.85 2.38 12.70
CA LYS A 135 18.34 2.35 14.08
C LYS A 135 17.65 3.40 14.93
N ASP A 136 17.33 3.05 16.16
CA ASP A 136 16.95 4.03 17.18
C ASP A 136 18.16 4.85 17.66
N ASN A 137 17.89 5.82 18.53
CA ASN A 137 18.92 6.67 19.13
C ASN A 137 19.93 5.90 19.99
N SER A 138 19.59 4.68 20.43
CA SER A 138 20.46 3.78 21.20
C SER A 138 21.25 2.82 20.31
N GLY A 139 20.99 2.81 19.00
CA GLY A 139 21.64 1.96 18.01
C GLY A 139 20.97 0.59 17.81
N ASN A 140 19.81 0.33 18.42
CA ASN A 140 19.06 -0.90 18.17
C ASN A 140 18.41 -0.85 16.80
N SER A 141 18.46 -1.98 16.07
CA SER A 141 17.90 -2.08 14.73
C SER A 141 16.46 -2.60 14.76
N TYR A 142 15.62 -2.05 13.89
CA TYR A 142 14.22 -2.44 13.69
C TYR A 142 13.94 -2.60 12.19
N HIS A 143 12.97 -3.44 11.84
CA HIS A 143 12.57 -3.62 10.45
C HIS A 143 11.93 -2.36 9.87
N CYS A 144 12.28 -2.02 8.62
CA CYS A 144 11.57 -0.99 7.87
C CYS A 144 10.36 -1.55 7.09
N ILE A 145 10.26 -2.87 6.92
CA ILE A 145 9.16 -3.52 6.22
C ILE A 145 8.16 -4.02 7.24
N VAL A 146 6.88 -3.74 7.02
CA VAL A 146 5.82 -4.14 7.96
C VAL A 146 5.70 -5.67 8.02
N PRO A 147 5.60 -6.28 9.23
CA PRO A 147 5.52 -7.74 9.38
C PRO A 147 4.41 -8.41 8.55
N SER A 148 3.25 -7.77 8.47
CA SER A 148 2.11 -8.30 7.70
C SER A 148 2.38 -8.45 6.20
N PHE A 149 3.35 -7.71 5.64
CA PHE A 149 3.72 -7.88 4.23
C PHE A 149 4.46 -9.20 4.00
N TYR A 150 5.33 -9.62 4.91
CA TYR A 150 5.96 -10.94 4.81
C TYR A 150 4.95 -12.07 4.99
N LYS A 151 3.98 -11.89 5.90
CA LYS A 151 2.86 -12.81 6.06
C LYS A 151 2.00 -12.91 4.80
N LEU A 152 1.74 -11.78 4.14
CA LEU A 152 1.04 -11.73 2.86
C LEU A 152 1.79 -12.53 1.80
N LEU A 153 3.10 -12.33 1.64
CA LEU A 153 3.91 -13.13 0.71
C LEU A 153 3.76 -14.63 1.03
N ASP A 154 4.02 -15.04 2.27
CA ASP A 154 3.87 -16.45 2.67
C ASP A 154 2.48 -17.03 2.35
N HIS A 155 1.42 -16.26 2.62
CA HIS A 155 0.04 -16.66 2.30
C HIS A 155 -0.19 -16.81 0.79
N LEU A 156 0.21 -15.83 -0.03
CA LEU A 156 0.00 -15.86 -1.48
C LEU A 156 0.71 -17.06 -2.11
N PHE A 157 1.95 -17.34 -1.68
CA PHE A 157 2.72 -18.48 -2.14
C PHE A 157 2.10 -19.83 -1.76
N LYS A 158 1.55 -19.95 -0.55
CA LYS A 158 0.87 -21.17 -0.09
C LYS A 158 -0.52 -21.36 -0.70
N SER A 159 -1.14 -20.28 -1.20
CA SER A 159 -2.52 -20.32 -1.69
C SER A 159 -2.70 -21.10 -3.01
N GLY A 160 -1.64 -21.30 -3.79
CA GLY A 160 -1.72 -21.90 -5.13
C GLY A 160 -2.52 -21.09 -6.15
N ARG A 161 -2.92 -19.86 -5.81
CA ARG A 161 -3.65 -18.93 -6.68
C ARG A 161 -2.68 -18.16 -7.56
N GLU A 162 -3.09 -17.85 -8.79
CA GLU A 162 -2.36 -16.89 -9.62
C GLU A 162 -2.41 -15.49 -9.00
N PHE A 163 -1.24 -14.86 -8.85
CA PHE A 163 -1.14 -13.49 -8.36
C PHE A 163 0.02 -12.70 -8.99
N ALA A 164 -0.05 -11.38 -8.88
CA ALA A 164 1.05 -10.46 -9.10
C ALA A 164 1.03 -9.34 -8.05
N ILE A 165 2.20 -8.78 -7.75
CA ILE A 165 2.36 -7.60 -6.91
C ILE A 165 3.01 -6.50 -7.74
N ILE A 166 2.45 -5.31 -7.71
CA ILE A 166 2.97 -4.12 -8.35
C ILE A 166 3.18 -3.09 -7.25
N PHE A 167 4.43 -2.88 -6.83
CA PHE A 167 4.74 -1.76 -5.97
C PHE A 167 4.55 -0.45 -6.73
N ARG A 168 3.86 0.50 -6.11
CA ARG A 168 3.61 1.85 -6.63
C ARG A 168 4.33 2.85 -5.75
N THR A 169 4.97 3.86 -6.32
CA THR A 169 5.61 4.92 -5.53
C THR A 169 5.84 6.16 -6.37
N PHE A 170 5.75 7.33 -5.75
CA PHE A 170 6.25 8.58 -6.34
C PHE A 170 7.75 8.81 -6.06
N GLY A 171 8.33 8.04 -5.13
CA GLY A 171 9.66 8.24 -4.57
C GLY A 171 10.70 7.18 -4.97
N GLY A 172 11.83 7.18 -4.27
CA GLY A 172 12.96 6.29 -4.54
C GLY A 172 12.96 4.98 -3.74
N ASP A 173 12.05 4.82 -2.78
CA ASP A 173 12.06 3.71 -1.81
C ASP A 173 11.66 2.36 -2.40
N GLY A 174 10.99 2.35 -3.55
CA GLY A 174 10.46 1.12 -4.14
C GLY A 174 11.52 0.05 -4.41
N GLN A 175 12.77 0.43 -4.71
CA GLN A 175 13.87 -0.52 -4.93
C GLN A 175 14.25 -1.27 -3.65
N ILE A 176 14.15 -0.63 -2.49
CA ILE A 176 14.45 -1.23 -1.19
C ILE A 176 13.42 -2.34 -0.91
N VAL A 177 12.14 -2.03 -1.13
CA VAL A 177 11.04 -2.98 -0.93
C VAL A 177 11.10 -4.12 -1.95
N LEU A 178 11.35 -3.82 -3.23
CA LEU A 178 11.49 -4.83 -4.28
C LEU A 178 12.61 -5.83 -3.96
N LYS A 179 13.76 -5.32 -3.49
CA LYS A 179 14.89 -6.16 -3.03
C LYS A 179 14.51 -6.98 -1.80
N ALA A 180 13.81 -6.39 -0.83
CA ALA A 180 13.38 -7.10 0.37
C ALA A 180 12.41 -8.24 0.05
N ALA A 181 11.46 -8.02 -0.85
CA ALA A 181 10.55 -9.05 -1.33
C ALA A 181 11.32 -10.19 -2.04
N ARG A 182 12.27 -9.85 -2.92
CA ARG A 182 13.13 -10.85 -3.58
C ARG A 182 13.90 -11.69 -2.56
N ASN A 183 14.59 -11.05 -1.63
CA ASN A 183 15.39 -11.73 -0.62
C ASN A 183 14.53 -12.67 0.25
N PHE A 184 13.33 -12.24 0.63
CA PHE A 184 12.42 -13.07 1.43
C PHE A 184 11.93 -14.29 0.65
N ILE A 185 11.57 -14.11 -0.62
CA ILE A 185 11.13 -15.20 -1.50
C ILE A 185 12.25 -16.21 -1.73
N ASP A 186 13.47 -15.75 -2.02
CA ASP A 186 14.63 -16.62 -2.19
C ASP A 186 14.87 -17.49 -0.95
N GLU A 187 14.76 -16.90 0.26
CA GLU A 187 14.86 -17.65 1.51
C GLU A 187 13.73 -18.67 1.72
N MET A 188 12.49 -18.30 1.39
CA MET A 188 11.34 -19.20 1.46
C MET A 188 11.55 -20.44 0.57
N ILE A 189 12.02 -20.22 -0.66
CA ILE A 189 12.30 -21.28 -1.64
C ILE A 189 13.42 -22.19 -1.14
N LEU A 190 14.51 -21.61 -0.61
CA LEU A 190 15.64 -22.36 -0.04
C LEU A 190 15.21 -23.24 1.14
N LYS A 191 14.34 -22.74 2.02
CA LYS A 191 13.87 -23.47 3.21
C LYS A 191 12.85 -24.56 2.89
N ASN A 192 12.10 -24.44 1.79
CA ASN A 192 11.06 -25.41 1.42
C ASN A 192 11.18 -25.95 -0.03
N PRO A 193 12.27 -26.66 -0.40
CA PRO A 193 12.49 -27.09 -1.78
C PRO A 193 11.40 -28.03 -2.32
N GLN A 194 10.70 -28.76 -1.44
CA GLN A 194 9.71 -29.79 -1.80
C GLN A 194 8.29 -29.26 -2.01
N HIS A 195 7.91 -28.12 -1.41
CA HIS A 195 6.58 -27.51 -1.61
C HIS A 195 6.44 -26.78 -2.95
N HIS A 196 7.52 -26.76 -3.73
CA HIS A 196 7.68 -25.90 -4.89
C HIS A 196 7.98 -26.70 -6.17
N GLN A 197 7.93 -28.03 -6.10
CA GLN A 197 7.94 -28.92 -7.27
C GLN A 197 6.53 -29.04 -7.87
N THR A 198 6.02 -27.97 -8.46
CA THR A 198 5.04 -28.09 -9.53
C THR A 198 5.68 -27.59 -10.82
N SER A 199 6.18 -28.56 -11.58
CA SER A 199 6.61 -28.46 -12.99
C SER A 199 8.09 -28.16 -13.30
N VAL A 200 9.04 -28.96 -12.82
CA VAL A 200 10.31 -29.15 -13.57
C VAL A 200 10.82 -30.59 -13.42
N SER A 201 10.63 -31.39 -14.48
CA SER A 201 11.36 -32.63 -14.68
C SER A 201 12.85 -32.31 -14.88
N SER A 202 13.73 -33.11 -14.25
CA SER A 202 15.20 -33.15 -14.40
C SER A 202 16.05 -32.20 -13.52
N GLY A 203 16.33 -32.65 -12.29
CA GLY A 203 17.68 -33.02 -11.84
C GLY A 203 18.87 -32.05 -12.03
N LYS A 204 18.68 -30.74 -12.07
CA LYS A 204 19.77 -29.76 -11.91
C LYS A 204 19.39 -28.75 -10.82
N LEU A 205 20.36 -28.38 -10.00
CA LEU A 205 20.26 -27.33 -8.99
C LEU A 205 19.80 -26.04 -9.71
N VAL A 206 18.54 -25.65 -9.52
CA VAL A 206 17.97 -24.53 -10.26
C VAL A 206 18.31 -23.25 -9.51
N ASP A 207 18.97 -22.36 -10.23
CA ASP A 207 19.10 -20.93 -9.91
C ASP A 207 17.70 -20.35 -9.59
N SER A 208 17.60 -19.35 -8.71
CA SER A 208 16.30 -18.79 -8.25
C SER A 208 15.43 -18.20 -9.39
N SER A 209 15.96 -18.19 -10.61
CA SER A 209 15.26 -18.02 -11.89
C SER A 209 14.25 -19.13 -12.24
N SER A 210 14.17 -20.24 -11.48
CA SER A 210 13.26 -21.38 -11.71
C SER A 210 11.78 -21.05 -11.65
N PHE A 211 11.39 -20.02 -10.91
CA PHE A 211 9.98 -19.71 -10.66
C PHE A 211 9.36 -18.71 -11.64
N GLY A 212 10.13 -18.19 -12.61
CA GLY A 212 9.63 -17.18 -13.54
C GLY A 212 9.21 -15.87 -12.86
N PHE A 213 9.65 -15.60 -11.62
CA PHE A 213 9.40 -14.32 -10.95
C PHE A 213 10.12 -13.21 -11.68
N LYS A 214 9.32 -12.36 -12.33
CA LYS A 214 9.78 -11.16 -12.97
C LYS A 214 9.87 -10.04 -11.95
N PHE A 215 11.07 -9.50 -11.78
CA PHE A 215 11.32 -8.30 -10.99
C PHE A 215 11.80 -7.19 -11.91
N THR A 216 10.88 -6.33 -12.33
CA THR A 216 11.17 -5.22 -13.24
C THR A 216 10.79 -3.90 -12.62
N THR A 217 11.38 -2.83 -13.14
CA THR A 217 11.04 -1.45 -12.78
C THR A 217 10.52 -0.76 -14.02
N GLY A 218 9.33 -0.20 -13.90
CA GLY A 218 8.71 0.63 -14.92
C GLY A 218 8.36 2.00 -14.37
N THR A 219 7.86 2.85 -15.25
CA THR A 219 7.42 4.21 -14.96
C THR A 219 6.05 4.43 -15.54
N VAL A 220 5.19 5.10 -14.79
CA VAL A 220 3.97 5.70 -15.31
C VAL A 220 4.24 7.18 -15.55
N THR A 221 3.85 7.67 -16.71
CA THR A 221 3.85 9.09 -17.05
C THR A 221 2.43 9.51 -17.43
N GLN A 222 2.08 10.77 -17.14
CA GLN A 222 0.74 11.27 -17.36
C GLN A 222 0.74 12.61 -18.10
N SER A 223 -0.34 12.83 -18.85
CA SER A 223 -0.68 14.08 -19.51
C SER A 223 -2.21 14.23 -19.50
N ASN A 224 -2.74 15.35 -20.00
CA ASN A 224 -4.19 15.65 -19.93
C ASN A 224 -5.09 14.52 -20.45
N ASP A 225 -4.69 13.83 -21.53
CA ASP A 225 -5.54 12.84 -22.21
C ASP A 225 -4.88 11.46 -22.33
N CYS A 226 -3.72 11.24 -21.70
CA CYS A 226 -2.94 10.02 -21.88
C CYS A 226 -2.20 9.62 -20.62
N ILE A 227 -2.36 8.33 -20.27
CA ILE A 227 -1.55 7.61 -19.29
C ILE A 227 -0.63 6.71 -20.09
N SER A 228 0.67 6.77 -19.82
CA SER A 228 1.66 5.89 -20.45
C SER A 228 2.40 5.06 -19.41
N LEU A 229 2.64 3.79 -19.72
CA LEU A 229 3.41 2.84 -18.95
C LEU A 229 4.65 2.41 -19.74
N GLU A 230 5.83 2.55 -19.15
CA GLU A 230 7.07 2.12 -19.75
C GLU A 230 7.81 1.15 -18.82
N PHE A 231 8.18 -0.01 -19.33
CA PHE A 231 9.23 -0.85 -18.75
C PHE A 231 10.41 -0.84 -19.73
N PRO A 232 11.56 -0.22 -19.37
CA PRO A 232 12.68 -0.04 -20.28
C PRO A 232 13.16 -1.35 -20.92
N GLY A 233 13.21 -1.37 -22.25
CA GLY A 233 13.62 -2.54 -23.04
C GLY A 233 12.60 -3.68 -23.10
N GLU A 234 11.40 -3.48 -22.56
CA GLU A 234 10.33 -4.48 -22.55
C GLU A 234 9.07 -3.99 -23.27
N VAL A 235 8.46 -2.91 -22.77
CA VAL A 235 7.18 -2.44 -23.29
C VAL A 235 7.00 -0.94 -23.07
N THR A 236 6.34 -0.28 -24.00
CA THR A 236 5.85 1.09 -23.88
C THR A 236 4.40 1.11 -24.34
N LEU A 237 3.48 1.43 -23.44
CA LEU A 237 2.03 1.44 -23.69
C LEU A 237 1.50 2.84 -23.39
N SER A 238 0.61 3.35 -24.23
CA SER A 238 0.01 4.69 -24.08
C SER A 238 -1.53 4.66 -24.13
N ASN A 239 -2.10 3.45 -24.11
CA ASN A 239 -3.54 3.23 -24.11
C ASN A 239 -3.96 2.56 -22.80
N SER A 240 -5.04 3.08 -22.17
CA SER A 240 -5.53 2.55 -20.89
C SER A 240 -5.91 1.08 -20.94
N TRP A 241 -6.51 0.58 -22.03
CA TRP A 241 -6.83 -0.83 -22.19
C TRP A 241 -5.58 -1.71 -22.30
N ASP A 242 -4.56 -1.27 -23.03
CA ASP A 242 -3.29 -2.00 -23.11
C ASP A 242 -2.60 -2.05 -21.75
N ILE A 243 -2.60 -0.94 -21.00
CA ILE A 243 -2.03 -0.86 -19.65
C ILE A 243 -2.80 -1.78 -18.68
N TYR A 244 -4.13 -1.73 -18.70
CA TYR A 244 -4.99 -2.62 -17.93
C TYR A 244 -4.69 -4.08 -18.25
N THR A 245 -4.63 -4.42 -19.55
CA THR A 245 -4.35 -5.78 -20.03
C THR A 245 -2.96 -6.25 -19.58
N TYR A 246 -1.95 -5.38 -19.66
CA TYR A 246 -0.59 -5.68 -19.21
C TYR A 246 -0.57 -6.02 -17.71
N PHE A 247 -1.17 -5.17 -16.86
CA PHE A 247 -1.22 -5.44 -15.42
C PHE A 247 -2.07 -6.66 -15.08
N SER A 248 -3.16 -6.90 -15.79
CA SER A 248 -4.01 -8.09 -15.62
C SER A 248 -3.25 -9.38 -15.91
N HIS A 249 -2.33 -9.35 -16.89
CA HIS A 249 -1.48 -10.48 -17.25
C HIS A 249 -0.13 -10.50 -16.54
N ALA A 250 0.21 -9.49 -15.73
CA ALA A 250 1.48 -9.39 -15.03
C ALA A 250 1.76 -10.62 -14.17
N THR A 251 3.02 -11.01 -14.05
CA THR A 251 3.46 -12.10 -13.20
C THR A 251 4.57 -11.62 -12.28
N GLY A 252 4.67 -12.24 -11.11
CA GLY A 252 5.69 -11.92 -10.13
C GLY A 252 5.51 -10.58 -9.45
N ILE A 253 6.63 -9.87 -9.20
CA ILE A 253 6.65 -8.66 -8.37
C ILE A 253 7.36 -7.55 -9.12
N GLN A 254 6.61 -6.51 -9.48
CA GLN A 254 7.12 -5.38 -10.25
C GLN A 254 7.15 -4.12 -9.38
N LEU A 255 7.98 -3.17 -9.78
CA LEU A 255 7.97 -1.81 -9.25
C LEU A 255 7.56 -0.86 -10.37
N VAL A 256 6.63 0.05 -10.08
CA VAL A 256 6.24 1.14 -10.98
C VAL A 256 6.42 2.45 -10.23
N VAL A 257 7.21 3.35 -10.81
CA VAL A 257 7.36 4.71 -10.32
C VAL A 257 6.32 5.60 -11.01
N ASP A 258 5.43 6.19 -10.22
CA ASP A 258 4.36 7.08 -10.64
C ASP A 258 4.85 8.51 -10.91
N ASP A 259 4.07 9.27 -11.70
CA ASP A 259 4.46 10.59 -12.18
C ASP A 259 4.25 11.70 -11.13
N TYR A 260 5.20 11.83 -10.20
CA TYR A 260 5.16 12.87 -9.18
C TYR A 260 5.19 14.28 -9.79
N SER A 261 5.92 14.47 -10.90
CA SER A 261 6.08 15.78 -11.52
C SER A 261 4.76 16.25 -12.12
N TRP A 262 4.02 15.36 -12.77
CA TRP A 262 2.67 15.62 -13.25
C TRP A 262 1.71 15.89 -12.10
N TRP A 263 1.66 15.01 -11.09
CA TRP A 263 0.74 15.16 -9.96
C TRP A 263 0.94 16.51 -9.24
N LYS A 264 2.20 16.90 -9.01
CA LYS A 264 2.54 18.21 -8.45
C LYS A 264 2.15 19.38 -9.37
N ALA A 265 2.30 19.25 -10.68
CA ALA A 265 1.92 20.28 -11.64
C ALA A 265 0.39 20.48 -11.74
N GLN A 266 -0.38 19.47 -11.33
CA GLN A 266 -1.85 19.49 -11.25
C GLN A 266 -2.33 19.81 -9.82
N ASP A 267 -1.53 20.56 -9.05
CA ASP A 267 -1.83 20.98 -7.67
C ASP A 267 -2.23 19.82 -6.73
N PHE A 268 -1.62 18.64 -6.94
CA PHE A 268 -1.89 17.42 -6.18
C PHE A 268 -3.32 16.87 -6.28
N CYS A 269 -4.08 17.26 -7.30
CA CYS A 269 -5.43 16.74 -7.54
C CYS A 269 -5.43 15.20 -7.69
N SER A 270 -6.40 14.53 -7.09
CA SER A 270 -6.55 13.06 -7.19
C SER A 270 -6.68 12.57 -8.63
N THR A 271 -7.26 13.34 -9.54
CA THR A 271 -7.38 12.97 -10.97
C THR A 271 -6.03 12.88 -11.69
N ALA A 272 -4.98 13.47 -11.13
CA ALA A 272 -3.61 13.41 -11.64
C ALA A 272 -2.71 12.49 -10.81
N ALA A 273 -3.26 11.83 -9.79
CA ALA A 273 -2.54 10.94 -8.90
C ALA A 273 -2.34 9.55 -9.53
N LYS A 274 -2.10 8.50 -8.73
CA LYS A 274 -1.78 7.17 -9.24
C LYS A 274 -3.01 6.56 -9.93
N PRO A 275 -2.97 6.23 -11.23
CA PRO A 275 -4.12 5.66 -11.91
C PRO A 275 -4.32 4.18 -11.54
N LEU A 276 -5.53 3.87 -11.07
CA LEU A 276 -6.01 2.51 -10.85
C LEU A 276 -7.12 2.21 -11.86
N LEU A 277 -6.83 1.34 -12.83
CA LEU A 277 -7.75 0.92 -13.88
C LEU A 277 -8.56 -0.30 -13.42
N ILE A 278 -9.89 -0.20 -13.46
CA ILE A 278 -10.81 -1.24 -13.02
C ILE A 278 -11.81 -1.55 -14.13
N ASP A 279 -11.87 -2.81 -14.53
CA ASP A 279 -12.98 -3.35 -15.31
C ASP A 279 -13.87 -4.22 -14.40
N PRO A 280 -15.07 -3.72 -13.99
CA PRO A 280 -16.05 -4.50 -13.24
C PRO A 280 -16.50 -5.79 -13.91
N TYR A 281 -16.40 -5.85 -15.23
CA TYR A 281 -16.89 -6.96 -16.06
C TYR A 281 -15.82 -8.03 -16.29
N ASP A 282 -14.57 -7.78 -15.92
CA ASP A 282 -13.51 -8.79 -15.99
C ASP A 282 -13.70 -9.85 -14.88
N GLU A 283 -14.15 -11.04 -15.31
CA GLU A 283 -14.31 -12.19 -14.43
C GLU A 283 -13.01 -12.95 -14.14
N SER A 284 -11.91 -12.59 -14.80
CA SER A 284 -10.63 -13.30 -14.75
C SER A 284 -9.69 -12.73 -13.69
N VAL A 285 -9.77 -11.43 -13.38
CA VAL A 285 -8.82 -10.73 -12.50
C VAL A 285 -9.49 -9.80 -11.50
N HIS A 286 -8.87 -9.63 -10.33
CA HIS A 286 -9.26 -8.64 -9.33
C HIS A 286 -8.03 -7.80 -8.96
N HIS A 287 -8.08 -6.51 -9.30
CA HIS A 287 -7.09 -5.52 -8.88
C HIS A 287 -7.45 -4.94 -7.51
N ILE A 288 -6.50 -4.93 -6.58
CA ILE A 288 -6.67 -4.29 -5.27
C ILE A 288 -5.47 -3.39 -5.01
N MET A 289 -5.72 -2.10 -4.80
CA MET A 289 -4.71 -1.12 -4.41
C MET A 289 -4.73 -0.85 -2.92
N PHE A 290 -3.57 -0.85 -2.28
CA PHE A 290 -3.37 -0.38 -0.91
C PHE A 290 -2.53 0.89 -0.93
N ASP A 291 -3.03 1.97 -0.33
CA ASP A 291 -2.34 3.25 -0.26
C ASP A 291 -2.70 3.96 1.05
N ASP A 292 -1.72 4.46 1.80
CA ASP A 292 -1.94 5.09 3.12
C ASP A 292 -2.70 6.43 3.01
N ASN A 293 -2.62 7.08 1.85
CA ASN A 293 -3.21 8.37 1.52
C ASN A 293 -4.37 8.25 0.53
N PHE A 294 -4.99 7.07 0.42
CA PHE A 294 -6.32 6.97 -0.15
C PHE A 294 -7.36 7.60 0.79
N ARG A 295 -7.94 8.73 0.38
CA ARG A 295 -8.89 9.52 1.20
C ARG A 295 -10.14 9.86 0.38
N PRO A 296 -11.09 8.92 0.22
CA PRO A 296 -12.30 9.20 -0.56
C PRO A 296 -13.17 10.33 0.02
N TRP A 297 -13.00 10.67 1.31
CA TRP A 297 -13.67 11.80 1.97
C TRP A 297 -12.99 13.16 1.72
N GLU A 298 -11.78 13.19 1.18
CA GLU A 298 -10.98 14.39 0.90
C GLU A 298 -10.30 14.22 -0.48
N PRO A 299 -11.07 14.26 -1.57
CA PRO A 299 -10.58 13.96 -2.91
C PRO A 299 -9.48 14.94 -3.40
N GLU A 300 -9.38 16.14 -2.83
CA GLU A 300 -8.31 17.10 -3.08
C GLU A 300 -6.95 16.70 -2.48
N ASP A 301 -6.92 15.73 -1.56
CA ASP A 301 -5.73 15.26 -0.82
C ASP A 301 -5.62 13.72 -0.87
N SER A 302 -6.19 13.10 -1.91
CA SER A 302 -6.20 11.65 -2.13
C SER A 302 -5.26 11.25 -3.27
N ILE A 303 -4.47 10.20 -3.07
CA ILE A 303 -3.34 9.82 -3.95
C ILE A 303 -3.70 8.78 -5.02
N VAL A 304 -4.98 8.40 -5.14
CA VAL A 304 -5.44 7.41 -6.12
C VAL A 304 -6.49 8.00 -7.05
N ASN A 305 -6.23 7.96 -8.36
CA ASN A 305 -7.24 8.19 -9.39
C ASN A 305 -7.89 6.85 -9.74
N VAL A 306 -9.14 6.66 -9.34
CA VAL A 306 -9.89 5.45 -9.70
C VAL A 306 -10.57 5.66 -11.04
N LEU A 307 -10.16 4.86 -12.03
CA LEU A 307 -10.79 4.84 -13.36
C LEU A 307 -11.50 3.51 -13.56
N ALA A 308 -12.81 3.55 -13.81
CA ALA A 308 -13.61 2.37 -14.08
C ALA A 308 -14.15 2.39 -15.52
N VAL A 309 -14.38 1.20 -16.09
CA VAL A 309 -14.99 1.06 -17.42
C VAL A 309 -16.43 1.56 -17.38
N LYS A 310 -16.73 2.54 -18.25
CA LYS A 310 -18.06 3.05 -18.56
C LYS A 310 -18.13 3.34 -20.05
N ASP A 311 -19.18 2.85 -20.72
CA ASP A 311 -19.35 3.03 -22.17
C ASP A 311 -18.09 2.63 -22.97
N GLU A 312 -17.51 1.46 -22.63
CA GLU A 312 -16.29 0.87 -23.23
C GLU A 312 -14.98 1.67 -23.01
N GLN A 313 -14.99 2.68 -22.16
CA GLN A 313 -13.82 3.52 -21.86
C GLN A 313 -13.54 3.63 -20.37
N PHE A 314 -12.27 3.79 -20.00
CA PHE A 314 -11.90 4.11 -18.62
C PHE A 314 -12.20 5.58 -18.34
N CYS A 315 -13.04 5.83 -17.34
CA CYS A 315 -13.40 7.17 -16.89
C CYS A 315 -13.12 7.30 -15.38
N THR A 316 -12.69 8.48 -14.93
CA THR A 316 -12.63 8.76 -13.49
C THR A 316 -14.03 8.64 -12.89
N VAL A 317 -14.12 7.93 -11.77
CA VAL A 317 -15.35 7.68 -11.02
C VAL A 317 -15.17 8.10 -9.56
N ASP A 318 -16.27 8.15 -8.81
CA ASP A 318 -16.19 8.35 -7.37
C ASP A 318 -15.42 7.18 -6.72
N PRO A 319 -14.24 7.42 -6.11
CA PRO A 319 -13.44 6.36 -5.52
C PRO A 319 -14.13 5.68 -4.34
N ALA A 320 -15.08 6.34 -3.66
CA ALA A 320 -15.83 5.76 -2.55
C ALA A 320 -16.62 4.52 -2.97
N ILE A 321 -17.00 4.43 -4.26
CA ILE A 321 -17.68 3.26 -4.82
C ILE A 321 -16.80 2.01 -4.71
N PHE A 322 -15.48 2.13 -4.78
CA PHE A 322 -14.54 1.00 -4.82
C PHE A 322 -13.75 0.80 -3.52
N ASP A 323 -14.08 1.56 -2.47
CA ASP A 323 -13.47 1.44 -1.14
C ASP A 323 -13.74 0.06 -0.52
N ASN A 324 -12.69 -0.55 0.04
CA ASN A 324 -12.68 -1.92 0.54
C ASN A 324 -13.22 -2.95 -0.49
N MET A 325 -12.98 -2.68 -1.79
CA MET A 325 -13.25 -3.60 -2.90
C MET A 325 -12.07 -3.67 -3.87
N CYS A 326 -11.67 -2.54 -4.45
CA CYS A 326 -10.54 -2.45 -5.37
C CYS A 326 -9.47 -1.46 -4.88
N VAL A 327 -9.80 -0.65 -3.88
CA VAL A 327 -8.85 0.27 -3.23
C VAL A 327 -9.09 0.26 -1.73
N VAL A 328 -8.01 0.30 -0.96
CA VAL A 328 -8.01 0.23 0.50
C VAL A 328 -7.08 1.30 1.03
N LYS A 329 -7.57 2.12 1.97
CA LYS A 329 -6.67 2.96 2.77
C LYS A 329 -5.82 2.07 3.66
N ALA A 330 -4.51 2.08 3.47
CA ALA A 330 -3.61 1.31 4.30
C ALA A 330 -3.54 1.90 5.72
N ASP A 331 -3.72 1.04 6.71
CA ASP A 331 -3.55 1.35 8.12
C ASP A 331 -2.20 0.81 8.59
N LEU A 332 -1.22 1.71 8.77
CA LEU A 332 0.13 1.35 9.17
C LEU A 332 0.20 0.73 10.57
N TYR A 333 -0.63 1.18 11.52
CA TYR A 333 -0.68 0.59 12.85
C TYR A 333 -1.11 -0.87 12.76
N GLN A 334 -2.19 -1.15 12.02
CA GLN A 334 -2.68 -2.51 11.83
C GLN A 334 -1.72 -3.35 11.00
N SER A 335 -1.11 -2.82 9.95
CA SER A 335 -0.16 -3.57 9.13
C SER A 335 1.12 -3.92 9.89
N ILE A 336 1.47 -3.14 10.93
CA ILE A 336 2.57 -3.45 11.83
C ILE A 336 2.16 -4.46 12.91
N CYS A 337 1.04 -4.20 13.61
CA CYS A 337 0.68 -4.94 14.82
C CYS A 337 -0.19 -6.18 14.58
N ASN A 338 -0.84 -6.30 13.42
CA ASN A 338 -1.61 -7.47 13.01
C ASN A 338 -0.95 -8.13 11.79
N GLU A 339 -0.28 -9.26 12.01
CA GLU A 339 0.40 -10.00 10.94
C GLU A 339 -0.53 -10.39 9.79
N ASN A 340 -1.83 -10.61 10.04
CA ASN A 340 -2.77 -11.02 9.00
C ASN A 340 -3.42 -9.83 8.26
N TYR A 341 -3.07 -8.58 8.60
CA TYR A 341 -3.75 -7.37 8.11
C TYR A 341 -4.05 -7.37 6.60
N PHE A 342 -3.04 -7.57 5.74
CA PHE A 342 -3.25 -7.56 4.30
C PHE A 342 -4.10 -8.74 3.82
N VAL A 343 -3.93 -9.93 4.42
CA VAL A 343 -4.71 -11.12 4.07
C VAL A 343 -6.18 -10.88 4.40
N ASP A 344 -6.47 -10.42 5.61
CA ASP A 344 -7.84 -10.12 6.08
C ASP A 344 -8.49 -9.04 5.20
N LYS A 345 -7.73 -8.00 4.80
CA LYS A 345 -8.20 -6.95 3.90
C LYS A 345 -8.46 -7.45 2.48
N ILE A 346 -7.63 -8.33 1.93
CA ILE A 346 -7.88 -8.95 0.62
C ILE A 346 -9.17 -9.78 0.67
N GLU A 347 -9.37 -10.59 1.70
CA GLU A 347 -10.60 -11.37 1.86
C GLU A 347 -11.85 -10.50 2.02
N LEU A 348 -11.74 -9.36 2.72
CA LEU A 348 -12.80 -8.35 2.77
C LEU A 348 -13.11 -7.79 1.38
N CYS A 349 -12.08 -7.38 0.64
CA CYS A 349 -12.20 -6.82 -0.69
C CYS A 349 -12.86 -7.80 -1.67
N GLU A 350 -12.43 -9.05 -1.68
CA GLU A 350 -13.01 -10.08 -2.55
C GLU A 350 -14.48 -10.34 -2.22
N ARG A 351 -14.84 -10.42 -0.94
CA ARG A 351 -16.25 -10.61 -0.53
C ARG A 351 -17.11 -9.44 -0.96
N ASN A 352 -16.63 -8.21 -0.80
CA ASN A 352 -17.37 -7.02 -1.18
C ASN A 352 -17.48 -6.89 -2.71
N TYR A 353 -16.38 -7.11 -3.43
CA TYR A 353 -16.35 -7.07 -4.89
C TYR A 353 -17.28 -8.12 -5.52
N GLN A 354 -17.30 -9.34 -4.95
CA GLN A 354 -18.22 -10.38 -5.43
C GLN A 354 -19.70 -9.98 -5.24
N LYS A 355 -20.05 -9.28 -4.16
CA LYS A 355 -21.42 -8.77 -3.98
C LYS A 355 -21.74 -7.68 -5.00
N PHE A 356 -20.83 -6.72 -5.18
CA PHE A 356 -20.97 -5.63 -6.14
C PHE A 356 -21.22 -6.12 -7.57
N VAL A 357 -20.45 -7.11 -8.03
CA VAL A 357 -20.63 -7.69 -9.37
C VAL A 357 -21.99 -8.38 -9.50
N LEU A 358 -22.40 -9.19 -8.51
CA LEU A 358 -23.71 -9.86 -8.52
C LEU A 358 -24.89 -8.88 -8.52
N GLU A 359 -24.78 -7.77 -7.79
CA GLU A 359 -25.83 -6.74 -7.76
C GLU A 359 -25.90 -5.97 -9.08
N SER A 360 -24.76 -5.78 -9.76
CA SER A 360 -24.69 -5.11 -11.07
C SER A 360 -25.27 -5.98 -12.18
N GLU A 361 -24.95 -7.27 -12.20
CA GLU A 361 -25.53 -8.27 -13.12
C GLU A 361 -27.08 -8.30 -13.01
N ASN A 362 -27.63 -8.20 -11.80
CA ASN A 362 -29.09 -8.22 -11.58
C ASN A 362 -29.81 -6.94 -12.06
N LYS A 363 -29.11 -5.80 -12.11
CA LYS A 363 -29.66 -4.52 -12.58
C LYS A 363 -29.71 -4.42 -14.10
N GLU A 364 -28.83 -5.12 -14.82
CA GLU A 364 -28.85 -5.16 -16.29
C GLU A 364 -29.91 -6.13 -16.85
N VAL A 365 -30.38 -7.07 -16.04
CA VAL A 365 -31.39 -8.08 -16.42
C VAL A 365 -32.84 -7.64 -16.08
N SER A 366 -33.01 -6.54 -15.34
CA SER A 366 -34.30 -5.95 -14.94
C SER A 366 -34.65 -4.74 -15.79
#